data_AF-A0A7S3CRN1-F1
#
_entry.id   AF-A0A7S3CRN1-F1
#
_cell.length_a   1.000
_cell.length_b   1.000
_cell.length_c   1.000
_cell.angle_alpha   90.00
_cell.angle_beta   90.00
_cell.angle_gamma   90.00
#
_symmetry.space_group_name_H-M   'P 1'
#
loop_
_entity.id
_entity.type
_entity.pdbx_description
1 polymer ?
#
loop_
_entity_poly.entity_id
_entity_poly.type
_entity_poly.pdbx_seq_one_letter_code
_entity_poly.pdbx_strand_id
1 'polypeptide(L)'
;KTELMGYAFQIFSLFVANSQQNCQLYEAITGSLIQNQSNWGADMKYLIPSMGQFLIAMIAKYPDYSKQYCSQFGEILKHLMQSSVRMETTALQIAGLIVVRIGIFDAQFMKDFLFQVFSSMHYYKNNTKNQSIPQAITRQIFTFFAVIAITFDVDTLVSMCDQIQPDI
;
A
#
# COMPACT_ATOMS: atom_id res chain seq x y z
N LYS A 1 16.93 18.86 -7.04
CA LYS A 1 17.03 17.58 -7.81
C LYS A 1 15.98 16.57 -7.35
N THR A 2 15.76 16.42 -6.05
CA THR A 2 14.77 15.52 -5.43
C THR A 2 13.32 15.84 -5.78
N GLU A 3 12.94 17.11 -5.89
CA GLU A 3 11.57 17.50 -6.29
C GLU A 3 11.21 17.11 -7.73
N LEU A 4 12.16 17.22 -8.66
CA LEU A 4 11.94 16.86 -10.07
C LEU A 4 11.59 15.37 -10.24
N MET A 5 12.20 14.50 -9.43
CA MET A 5 11.87 13.07 -9.43
C MET A 5 10.44 12.82 -8.93
N GLY A 6 10.01 13.53 -7.89
CA GLY A 6 8.64 13.46 -7.39
C GLY A 6 7.61 13.85 -8.46
N TYR A 7 7.88 14.93 -9.20
CA TYR A 7 7.03 15.35 -10.32
C TYR A 7 7.07 14.37 -11.50
N ALA A 8 8.23 13.80 -11.81
CA ALA A 8 8.35 12.80 -12.87
C ALA A 8 7.43 11.61 -12.60
N PHE A 9 7.40 11.07 -11.38
CA PHE A 9 6.49 9.97 -11.03
C PHE A 9 5.01 10.35 -11.12
N GLN A 10 4.64 11.58 -10.76
CA GLN A 10 3.27 12.07 -10.93
C GLN A 10 2.88 12.13 -12.41
N ILE A 11 3.77 12.64 -13.27
CA ILE A 11 3.56 12.68 -14.73
C ILE A 11 3.43 11.26 -15.29
N PHE A 12 4.32 10.34 -14.89
CA PHE A 12 4.22 8.94 -15.33
C PHE A 12 2.94 8.27 -14.87
N SER A 13 2.45 8.59 -13.66
CA SER A 13 1.15 8.08 -13.16
C SER A 13 0.01 8.53 -14.06
N LEU A 14 0.03 9.79 -14.53
CA LEU A 14 -0.96 10.31 -15.49
C LEU A 14 -0.85 9.62 -16.84
N PHE A 15 0.36 9.36 -17.33
CA PHE A 15 0.55 8.64 -18.59
C PHE A 15 0.03 7.21 -18.51
N VAL A 16 0.32 6.48 -17.44
CA VAL A 16 -0.22 5.13 -17.20
C VAL A 16 -1.76 5.14 -17.14
N ALA A 17 -2.36 6.12 -16.46
CA ALA A 17 -3.81 6.21 -16.37
C ALA A 17 -4.46 6.39 -17.77
N ASN A 18 -3.84 7.17 -18.63
CA ASN A 18 -4.36 7.52 -19.96
C ASN A 18 -3.87 6.63 -21.10
N SER A 19 -2.89 5.76 -20.88
CA SER A 19 -2.36 4.88 -21.92
C SER A 19 -3.36 3.80 -22.33
N GLN A 20 -3.34 3.42 -23.61
CA GLN A 20 -4.19 2.32 -24.10
C GLN A 20 -3.54 0.95 -23.88
N GLN A 21 -2.20 0.89 -23.89
CA GLN A 21 -1.43 -0.34 -23.79
C GLN A 21 -0.31 -0.18 -22.78
N ASN A 22 0.03 -1.27 -22.10
CA ASN A 22 1.22 -1.31 -21.27
C ASN A 22 2.45 -1.25 -22.19
N CYS A 23 3.41 -0.39 -21.87
CA CYS A 23 4.63 -0.27 -22.66
C CYS A 23 5.85 -0.63 -21.81
N GLN A 24 6.93 -1.05 -22.48
CA GLN A 24 8.16 -1.51 -21.84
C GLN A 24 8.75 -0.49 -20.86
N LEU A 25 8.53 0.81 -21.08
CA LEU A 25 8.99 1.86 -20.17
C LEU A 25 8.29 1.76 -18.81
N TYR A 26 6.97 1.57 -18.77
CA TYR A 26 6.23 1.44 -17.52
C TYR A 26 6.60 0.17 -16.78
N GLU A 27 6.80 -0.92 -17.52
CA GLU A 27 7.28 -2.19 -16.99
C GLU A 27 8.65 -2.05 -16.35
N ALA A 28 9.60 -1.40 -17.02
CA ALA A 28 10.95 -1.15 -16.53
C ALA A 28 10.95 -0.27 -15.26
N ILE A 29 10.15 0.80 -15.23
CA ILE A 29 10.01 1.65 -14.04
C ILE A 29 9.40 0.86 -12.89
N THR A 30 8.35 0.08 -13.15
CA THR A 30 7.68 -0.75 -12.14
C THR A 30 8.64 -1.79 -11.57
N GLY A 31 9.36 -2.51 -12.43
CA GLY A 31 10.36 -3.50 -12.03
C GLY A 31 11.45 -2.88 -11.17
N SER A 32 11.98 -1.72 -11.57
CA SER A 32 12.99 -0.97 -10.80
C SER A 32 12.49 -0.56 -9.42
N LEU A 33 11.25 -0.07 -9.33
CA LEU A 33 10.63 0.30 -8.05
C LEU A 33 10.42 -0.89 -7.12
N ILE A 34 10.00 -2.01 -7.68
CA ILE A 34 9.63 -3.20 -6.90
C ILE A 34 10.86 -3.98 -6.43
N GLN A 35 11.90 -4.08 -7.28
CA GLN A 35 13.09 -4.86 -6.98
C GLN A 35 14.05 -4.17 -6.01
N ASN A 36 14.01 -2.84 -5.92
CA ASN A 36 14.92 -2.09 -5.05
C ASN A 36 14.22 -1.59 -3.78
N GLN A 37 14.36 -2.35 -2.69
CA GLN A 37 13.81 -2.02 -1.38
C GLN A 37 14.28 -0.66 -0.84
N SER A 38 15.49 -0.21 -1.21
CA SER A 38 16.01 1.09 -0.74
C SER A 38 15.15 2.28 -1.18
N ASN A 39 14.37 2.14 -2.26
CA ASN A 39 13.41 3.16 -2.70
C ASN A 39 12.31 3.44 -1.66
N TRP A 40 12.04 2.50 -0.76
CA TRP A 40 10.95 2.57 0.21
C TRP A 40 11.43 2.87 1.63
N GLY A 41 12.73 3.11 1.81
CA GLY A 41 13.35 3.41 3.09
C GLY A 41 13.13 4.84 3.58
N ALA A 42 13.55 5.09 4.83
CA ALA A 42 13.44 6.39 5.47
C ALA A 42 14.15 7.51 4.69
N ASP A 43 15.26 7.20 4.01
CA ASP A 43 16.01 8.17 3.20
C ASP A 43 15.23 8.67 1.98
N MET A 44 14.34 7.83 1.44
CA MET A 44 13.51 8.13 0.27
C MET A 44 12.09 8.56 0.64
N LYS A 45 11.82 8.80 1.93
CA LYS A 45 10.48 9.08 2.48
C LYS A 45 9.73 10.18 1.71
N TYR A 46 10.42 11.21 1.26
CA TYR A 46 9.81 12.31 0.49
C TYR A 46 9.33 11.91 -0.92
N LEU A 47 9.85 10.82 -1.51
CA LEU A 47 9.43 10.30 -2.82
C LEU A 47 8.34 9.24 -2.73
N ILE A 48 8.24 8.54 -1.59
CA ILE A 48 7.31 7.42 -1.39
C ILE A 48 5.89 7.75 -1.84
N PRO A 49 5.31 8.93 -1.54
CA PRO A 49 3.97 9.26 -2.03
C PRO A 49 3.86 9.22 -3.56
N SER A 50 4.79 9.85 -4.29
CA SER A 50 4.75 9.88 -5.75
C SER A 50 5.05 8.51 -6.38
N MET A 51 6.01 7.75 -5.83
CA MET A 51 6.29 6.38 -6.29
C MET A 51 5.10 5.46 -6.03
N GLY A 52 4.45 5.60 -4.87
CA GLY A 52 3.24 4.89 -4.52
C GLY A 52 2.10 5.20 -5.47
N GLN A 53 1.91 6.46 -5.86
CA GLN A 53 0.90 6.85 -6.87
C GLN A 53 1.17 6.21 -8.23
N PHE A 54 2.43 6.10 -8.63
CA PHE A 54 2.78 5.40 -9.88
C PHE A 54 2.44 3.91 -9.79
N LEU A 55 2.78 3.23 -8.68
CA LEU A 55 2.39 1.83 -8.49
C LEU A 55 0.88 1.64 -8.45
N ILE A 56 0.16 2.56 -7.81
CA ILE A 56 -1.31 2.57 -7.79
C ILE A 56 -1.84 2.68 -9.22
N ALA A 57 -1.32 3.59 -10.04
CA ALA A 57 -1.73 3.71 -11.43
C ALA A 57 -1.48 2.40 -12.22
N MET A 58 -0.33 1.74 -11.99
CA MET A 58 0.00 0.47 -12.63
C MET A 58 -0.95 -0.66 -12.23
N ILE A 59 -1.22 -0.84 -10.94
CA ILE A 59 -2.15 -1.86 -10.44
C ILE A 59 -3.57 -1.60 -10.95
N ALA A 60 -3.98 -0.32 -11.00
CA ALA A 60 -5.31 0.08 -11.46
C ALA A 60 -5.48 -0.11 -12.96
N LYS A 61 -4.43 0.09 -13.76
CA LYS A 61 -4.53 0.01 -15.22
C LYS A 61 -4.22 -1.39 -15.75
N TYR A 62 -3.20 -2.04 -15.20
CA TYR A 62 -2.62 -3.29 -15.68
C TYR A 62 -2.54 -4.35 -14.58
N PRO A 63 -3.68 -4.76 -13.98
CA PRO A 63 -3.69 -5.67 -12.84
C PRO A 63 -3.05 -7.03 -13.14
N ASP A 64 -3.24 -7.58 -14.34
CA ASP A 64 -2.64 -8.87 -14.74
C ASP A 64 -1.11 -8.80 -14.76
N TYR A 65 -0.55 -7.70 -15.27
CA TYR A 65 0.88 -7.43 -15.21
C TYR A 65 1.35 -7.27 -13.76
N SER A 66 0.59 -6.54 -12.92
CA SER A 66 0.96 -6.31 -11.52
C SER A 66 0.89 -7.58 -10.65
N LYS A 67 0.03 -8.55 -11.00
CA LYS A 67 -0.17 -9.79 -10.24
C LYS A 67 1.11 -10.61 -10.05
N GLN A 68 2.05 -10.55 -11.00
CA GLN A 68 3.32 -11.26 -10.88
C GLN A 68 4.22 -10.74 -9.74
N TYR A 69 3.92 -9.54 -9.20
CA TYR A 69 4.70 -8.88 -8.16
C TYR A 69 4.03 -8.90 -6.78
N CYS A 70 2.97 -9.70 -6.58
CA CYS A 70 2.21 -9.74 -5.33
C CYS A 70 3.08 -9.96 -4.08
N SER A 71 4.04 -10.88 -4.14
CA SER A 71 4.95 -11.15 -3.01
C SER A 71 5.79 -9.91 -2.67
N GLN A 72 6.35 -9.26 -3.69
CA GLN A 72 7.19 -8.07 -3.51
C GLN A 72 6.38 -6.86 -3.04
N PHE A 73 5.14 -6.70 -3.50
CA PHE A 73 4.23 -5.71 -2.93
C PHE A 73 4.01 -5.95 -1.45
N GLY A 74 3.86 -7.20 -1.03
CA GLY A 74 3.73 -7.53 0.38
C GLY A 74 4.92 -7.06 1.22
N GLU A 75 6.13 -7.25 0.73
CA GLU A 75 7.36 -6.77 1.39
C GLU A 75 7.44 -5.24 1.44
N ILE A 76 7.09 -4.56 0.34
CA ILE A 76 7.02 -3.09 0.31
C ILE A 76 6.02 -2.58 1.35
N LEU A 77 4.82 -3.17 1.39
CA LEU A 77 3.76 -2.78 2.32
C LEU A 77 4.19 -2.98 3.78
N LYS A 78 4.81 -4.12 4.10
CA LYS A 78 5.40 -4.37 5.43
C LYS A 78 6.43 -3.32 5.78
N HIS A 79 7.30 -2.95 4.83
CA HIS A 79 8.34 -1.94 5.05
C HIS A 79 7.76 -0.54 5.30
N LEU A 80 6.76 -0.13 4.52
CA LEU A 80 6.11 1.19 4.65
C LEU A 80 5.40 1.38 6.00
N MET A 81 4.91 0.29 6.60
CA MET A 81 4.25 0.29 7.90
C MET A 81 5.22 0.36 9.08
N GLN A 82 6.53 0.19 8.86
CA GLN A 82 7.53 0.19 9.94
C GLN A 82 7.59 1.55 10.67
N SER A 83 7.94 1.50 11.96
CA SER A 83 8.07 2.67 12.83
C SER A 83 9.11 3.70 12.35
N SER A 84 10.10 3.25 11.58
CA SER A 84 11.16 4.08 10.99
C SER A 84 10.69 4.83 9.72
N VAL A 85 9.79 4.23 8.93
CA VAL A 85 9.34 4.81 7.64
C VAL A 85 8.06 5.61 7.81
N ARG A 86 7.04 5.06 8.46
CA ARG A 86 5.76 5.74 8.78
C ARG A 86 5.07 6.32 7.55
N MET A 87 4.77 5.42 6.62
CA MET A 87 4.07 5.70 5.37
C MET A 87 2.78 4.89 5.27
N GLU A 88 2.06 4.79 6.39
CA GLU A 88 0.85 4.00 6.52
C GLU A 88 -0.22 4.40 5.51
N THR A 89 -0.38 5.69 5.24
CA THR A 89 -1.37 6.16 4.26
C THR A 89 -1.10 5.62 2.86
N THR A 90 0.16 5.63 2.42
CA THR A 90 0.55 5.12 1.11
C THR A 90 0.46 3.60 1.07
N ALA A 91 0.89 2.92 2.15
CA ALA A 91 0.78 1.47 2.27
C ALA A 91 -0.67 1.01 2.14
N LEU A 92 -1.58 1.60 2.92
CA LEU A 92 -3.00 1.25 2.90
C LEU A 92 -3.67 1.55 1.55
N GLN A 93 -3.25 2.60 0.84
CA GLN A 93 -3.75 2.91 -0.51
C GLN A 93 -3.32 1.85 -1.53
N ILE A 94 -2.04 1.47 -1.53
CA ILE A 94 -1.51 0.41 -2.40
C ILE A 94 -2.20 -0.92 -2.07
N ALA A 95 -2.25 -1.29 -0.78
CA ALA A 95 -2.88 -2.52 -0.32
C ALA A 95 -4.36 -2.59 -0.71
N GLY A 96 -5.12 -1.51 -0.48
CA GLY A 96 -6.53 -1.44 -0.88
C GLY A 96 -6.71 -1.64 -2.37
N LEU A 97 -5.87 -1.03 -3.20
CA LEU A 97 -5.97 -1.23 -4.64
C LEU A 97 -5.60 -2.65 -5.08
N ILE A 98 -4.61 -3.28 -4.45
CA ILE A 98 -4.27 -4.69 -4.68
C ILE A 98 -5.49 -5.58 -4.37
N VAL A 99 -6.12 -5.36 -3.21
CA VAL A 99 -7.34 -6.08 -2.79
C VAL A 99 -8.44 -5.95 -3.85
N VAL A 100 -8.70 -4.74 -4.37
CA VAL A 100 -9.77 -4.51 -5.37
C VAL A 100 -9.42 -5.09 -6.73
N ARG A 101 -8.19 -4.93 -7.20
CA ARG A 101 -7.83 -5.16 -8.62
C ARG A 101 -7.17 -6.50 -8.87
N ILE A 102 -6.51 -7.06 -7.87
CA ILE A 102 -5.79 -8.34 -7.95
C ILE A 102 -6.46 -9.38 -7.06
N GLY A 103 -6.98 -8.97 -5.91
CA GLY A 103 -7.61 -9.83 -4.91
C GLY A 103 -6.68 -10.21 -3.76
N ILE A 104 -7.20 -11.06 -2.86
CA ILE A 104 -6.41 -11.67 -1.79
C ILE A 104 -5.64 -12.84 -2.37
N PHE A 105 -4.33 -12.67 -2.55
CA PHE A 105 -3.46 -13.68 -3.16
C PHE A 105 -2.78 -14.59 -2.13
N ASP A 106 -2.74 -14.17 -0.86
CA ASP A 106 -2.17 -14.93 0.25
C ASP A 106 -2.86 -14.53 1.57
N ALA A 107 -3.48 -15.50 2.24
CA ALA A 107 -4.17 -15.28 3.51
C ALA A 107 -3.19 -14.93 4.63
N GLN A 108 -1.98 -15.50 4.63
CA GLN A 108 -0.96 -15.19 5.64
C GLN A 108 -0.47 -13.75 5.47
N PHE A 109 -0.23 -13.32 4.23
CA PHE A 109 0.07 -11.92 3.95
C PHE A 109 -1.00 -10.96 4.48
N MET A 110 -2.28 -11.23 4.23
CA MET A 110 -3.37 -10.37 4.71
C MET A 110 -3.41 -10.30 6.24
N LYS A 111 -3.25 -11.45 6.91
CA LYS A 111 -3.14 -11.51 8.36
C LYS A 111 -1.96 -10.69 8.89
N ASP A 112 -0.76 -10.87 8.31
CA ASP A 112 0.43 -10.11 8.69
C ASP A 112 0.23 -8.61 8.49
N PHE A 113 -0.38 -8.20 7.37
CA PHE A 113 -0.59 -6.80 7.05
C PHE A 113 -1.62 -6.15 7.98
N LEU A 114 -2.74 -6.82 8.23
CA LEU A 114 -3.74 -6.36 9.20
C LEU A 114 -3.14 -6.27 10.61
N PHE A 115 -2.28 -7.22 11.00
CA PHE A 115 -1.56 -7.13 12.27
C PHE A 115 -0.67 -5.88 12.34
N GLN A 116 0.01 -5.51 11.24
CA GLN A 116 0.77 -4.26 11.17
C GLN A 116 -0.11 -3.01 11.26
N VAL A 117 -1.32 -3.04 10.67
CA VAL A 117 -2.30 -1.96 10.81
C VAL A 117 -2.68 -1.76 12.28
N PHE A 118 -3.08 -2.82 12.98
CA PHE A 118 -3.41 -2.75 14.40
C PHE A 118 -2.20 -2.36 15.27
N SER A 119 -1.01 -2.85 14.95
CA SER A 119 0.23 -2.47 15.63
C SER A 119 0.53 -0.98 15.49
N SER A 120 0.33 -0.40 14.29
CA SER A 120 0.46 1.04 14.08
C SER A 120 -0.58 1.81 14.90
N MET A 121 -1.85 1.39 14.90
CA MET A 121 -2.90 2.00 15.72
C MET A 121 -2.55 1.97 17.22
N HIS A 122 -2.08 0.83 17.71
CA HIS A 122 -1.65 0.66 19.09
C HIS A 122 -0.48 1.59 19.44
N TYR A 123 0.54 1.65 18.57
CA TYR A 123 1.65 2.58 18.75
C TYR A 123 1.17 4.02 18.88
N TYR A 124 0.25 4.47 18.03
CA TYR A 124 -0.23 5.85 18.09
C TYR A 124 -0.97 6.15 19.40
N LYS A 125 -1.81 5.22 19.86
CA LYS A 125 -2.54 5.37 21.12
C LYS A 125 -1.63 5.34 22.35
N ASN A 126 -0.59 4.50 22.37
CA ASN A 126 0.15 4.23 23.60
C ASN A 126 1.57 4.81 23.63
N ASN A 127 2.19 5.01 22.47
CA ASN A 127 3.62 5.32 22.34
C ASN A 127 3.89 6.70 21.73
N THR A 128 2.86 7.50 21.46
CA THR A 128 3.03 8.90 21.03
C THR A 128 2.61 9.87 22.13
N LYS A 129 3.20 11.06 22.15
CA LYS A 129 2.88 12.13 23.11
C LYS A 129 1.39 12.50 23.10
N ASN A 130 0.77 12.48 21.92
CA ASN A 130 -0.63 12.88 21.74
C ASN A 130 -1.61 11.73 22.01
N GLN A 131 -1.12 10.49 22.18
CA GLN A 131 -1.91 9.28 22.44
C GLN A 131 -3.14 9.13 21.53
N SER A 132 -3.01 9.59 20.29
CA SER A 132 -4.10 9.65 19.32
C SER A 132 -3.60 9.30 17.93
N ILE A 133 -4.46 8.61 17.18
CA ILE A 133 -4.18 8.22 15.80
C ILE A 133 -4.43 9.45 14.91
N PRO A 134 -3.47 9.88 14.08
CA PRO A 134 -3.67 10.98 13.15
C PRO A 134 -4.89 10.75 12.25
N GLN A 135 -5.70 11.79 12.07
CA GLN A 135 -6.97 11.69 11.33
C GLN A 135 -6.79 11.13 9.90
N ALA A 136 -5.70 11.51 9.22
CA ALA A 136 -5.39 11.01 7.89
C ALA A 136 -5.19 9.48 7.85
N ILE A 137 -4.54 8.92 8.88
CA ILE A 137 -4.31 7.47 9.02
C ILE A 137 -5.63 6.79 9.36
N THR A 138 -6.38 7.30 10.35
CA THR A 138 -7.70 6.77 10.73
C THR A 138 -8.64 6.67 9.54
N ARG A 139 -8.74 7.74 8.74
CA ARG A 139 -9.55 7.75 7.51
C ARG A 139 -9.09 6.66 6.55
N GLN A 140 -7.78 6.53 6.33
CA GLN A 140 -7.25 5.56 5.38
C GLN A 140 -7.45 4.11 5.84
N ILE A 141 -7.38 3.84 7.15
CA ILE A 141 -7.71 2.52 7.72
C ILE A 141 -9.18 2.19 7.45
N PHE A 142 -10.10 3.10 7.75
CA PHE A 142 -11.52 2.88 7.46
C PHE A 142 -11.79 2.69 5.97
N THR A 143 -11.13 3.47 5.09
CA THR A 143 -11.22 3.26 3.64
C THR A 143 -10.72 1.87 3.24
N PHE A 144 -9.61 1.40 3.81
CA PHE A 144 -9.07 0.06 3.52
C PHE A 144 -10.03 -1.05 3.97
N PHE A 145 -10.60 -0.95 5.17
CA PHE A 145 -11.61 -1.90 5.65
C PHE A 145 -12.88 -1.87 4.81
N ALA A 146 -13.37 -0.69 4.45
CA ALA A 146 -14.52 -0.56 3.55
C ALA A 146 -14.24 -1.21 2.19
N VAL A 147 -13.02 -1.06 1.65
CA VAL A 147 -12.60 -1.71 0.42
C VAL A 147 -12.66 -3.24 0.51
N ILE A 148 -12.16 -3.84 1.60
CA ILE A 148 -12.26 -5.31 1.80
C ILE A 148 -13.73 -5.72 1.89
N ALA A 149 -14.52 -5.02 2.70
CA ALA A 149 -15.93 -5.33 2.91
C ALA A 149 -16.78 -5.23 1.64
N ILE A 150 -16.46 -4.29 0.74
CA ILE A 150 -17.13 -4.15 -0.56
C ILE A 150 -16.67 -5.22 -1.55
N THR A 151 -15.39 -5.61 -1.50
CA THR A 151 -14.81 -6.51 -2.50
C THR A 151 -15.10 -7.98 -2.20
N PHE A 152 -15.09 -8.39 -0.93
CA PHE A 152 -15.26 -9.79 -0.52
C PHE A 152 -16.56 -9.98 0.24
N ASP A 153 -16.72 -9.30 1.38
CA ASP A 153 -17.93 -9.12 2.20
C ASP A 153 -17.46 -8.72 3.61
N VAL A 154 -18.42 -8.38 4.49
CA VAL A 154 -18.12 -8.02 5.89
C VAL A 154 -17.62 -9.25 6.67
N ASP A 155 -18.19 -10.43 6.43
CA ASP A 155 -17.86 -11.65 7.17
C ASP A 155 -16.40 -12.10 6.92
N THR A 156 -15.90 -11.91 5.70
CA THR A 156 -14.50 -12.14 5.34
C THR A 156 -13.57 -11.20 6.10
N LEU A 157 -13.92 -9.91 6.18
CA LEU A 157 -13.13 -8.95 6.96
C LEU A 157 -13.09 -9.34 8.44
N VAL A 158 -14.25 -9.66 9.03
CA VAL A 158 -14.35 -10.08 10.44
C VAL A 158 -13.52 -11.34 10.68
N SER A 159 -13.67 -12.36 9.83
CA SER A 159 -12.90 -13.61 9.93
C SER A 159 -11.38 -13.37 9.84
N MET A 160 -10.92 -12.44 8.98
CA MET A 160 -9.51 -12.07 8.91
C MET A 160 -9.01 -11.36 10.17
N CYS A 161 -9.84 -10.50 10.76
CA CYS A 161 -9.55 -9.83 12.02
C CYS A 161 -9.49 -10.84 13.19
N ASP A 162 -10.43 -11.79 13.25
CA ASP A 162 -10.47 -12.83 14.29
C ASP A 162 -9.25 -13.77 14.24
N GLN A 163 -8.66 -13.98 13.06
CA GLN A 163 -7.41 -14.73 12.93
C GLN A 163 -6.21 -14.04 13.60
N ILE A 164 -6.29 -12.74 13.88
CA ILE A 164 -5.28 -11.98 14.62
C ILE A 164 -5.58 -12.07 16.11
N GLN A 165 -6.80 -11.66 16.48
CA GLN A 165 -7.30 -11.72 17.84
C GLN A 165 -8.83 -11.86 17.76
N PRO A 166 -9.42 -12.91 18.33
CA PRO A 166 -10.87 -13.05 18.39
C PRO A 166 -11.53 -11.83 19.05
N ASP A 167 -12.66 -11.38 18.49
CA ASP A 167 -13.50 -10.30 19.03
C ASP A 167 -12.84 -8.89 19.02
N ILE A 168 -11.91 -8.64 18.08
CA ILE A 168 -11.24 -7.32 17.90
C ILE A 168 -12.14 -6.27 17.23
#